data_AF-A0A832KGL9-F1
#
_entry.id   AF-A0A832KGL9-F1
#
_cell.length_a   1.000
_cell.length_b   1.000
_cell.length_c   1.000
_cell.angle_alpha   90.00
_cell.angle_beta   90.00
_cell.angle_gamma   90.00
#
_symmetry.space_group_name_H-M   'P 1'
#
loop_
_entity.id
_entity.type
_entity.pdbx_description
1 polymer ?
#
loop_
_entity_poly.entity_id
_entity_poly.type
_entity_poly.pdbx_seq_one_letter_code
_entity_poly.pdbx_strand_id
1 'polypeptide(L)'
;METIIFASDLHGSLSALTSLLEKAEKLKASHLLLGGDICPPDNNLFKIAMANSPVEILQVRGNCDNAYDFAKAQLPLPPLMQKFLLAERTVLLTHGDRYPSPYGLGLRKGDIFISGHTHTPQLHTDAMGIICVNPGSTTFPRNILGPTYGVIDSNSIRILSLKDDVCITELSIYDMPRKDQ
;
A
#
# COMPACT_ATOMS: atom_id res chain seq x y z
N MET A 1 19.32 -0.04 -1.53
CA MET A 1 18.03 -0.59 -1.98
C MET A 1 16.95 0.38 -1.57
N GLU A 2 15.92 0.54 -2.39
CA GLU A 2 14.87 1.54 -2.17
C GLU A 2 13.90 1.07 -1.09
N THR A 3 13.63 1.94 -0.11
CA THR A 3 12.55 1.72 0.87
C THR A 3 11.24 2.18 0.25
N ILE A 4 10.17 1.42 0.44
CA ILE A 4 8.82 1.76 0.02
C ILE A 4 7.89 1.67 1.22
N ILE A 5 7.00 2.64 1.35
CA ILE A 5 5.86 2.56 2.27
C ILE A 5 4.62 2.20 1.47
N PHE A 6 3.75 1.36 2.02
CA PHE A 6 2.47 1.05 1.41
C PHE A 6 1.35 1.03 2.45
N ALA A 7 0.17 1.53 2.07
CA ALA A 7 -1.00 1.64 2.94
C ALA A 7 -2.28 1.48 2.12
N SER A 8 -3.42 1.23 2.75
CA SER A 8 -4.73 1.14 2.08
C SER A 8 -5.83 1.70 2.98
N ASP A 9 -7.00 1.94 2.37
CA ASP A 9 -8.26 2.21 3.07
C ASP A 9 -8.14 3.47 3.95
N LEU A 10 -7.72 4.56 3.29
CA LEU A 10 -7.43 5.86 3.89
C LEU A 10 -8.70 6.66 4.22
N HIS A 11 -9.77 6.46 3.43
CA HIS A 11 -11.10 7.04 3.62
C HIS A 11 -11.10 8.54 3.95
N GLY A 12 -10.27 9.30 3.24
CA GLY A 12 -10.14 10.75 3.39
C GLY A 12 -9.49 11.22 4.68
N SER A 13 -8.87 10.32 5.45
CA SER A 13 -8.21 10.64 6.71
C SER A 13 -6.93 11.45 6.47
N LEU A 14 -7.03 12.77 6.66
CA LEU A 14 -5.88 13.66 6.60
C LEU A 14 -4.81 13.29 7.63
N SER A 15 -5.22 12.90 8.84
CA SER A 15 -4.27 12.52 9.90
C SER A 15 -3.45 11.29 9.51
N ALA A 16 -4.09 10.27 8.93
CA ALA A 16 -3.39 9.07 8.47
C ALA A 16 -2.47 9.38 7.30
N LEU A 17 -2.91 10.21 6.34
CA LEU A 17 -2.07 10.66 5.24
C LEU A 17 -0.83 11.38 5.76
N THR A 18 -0.99 12.39 6.61
CA THR A 18 0.14 13.14 7.18
C THR A 18 1.10 12.22 7.93
N SER A 19 0.60 11.28 8.75
CA SER A 19 1.45 10.30 9.43
C SER A 19 2.23 9.41 8.46
N LEU A 20 1.64 9.00 7.34
CA LEU A 20 2.34 8.24 6.30
C LEU A 20 3.44 9.07 5.63
N LEU A 21 3.17 10.35 5.32
CA LEU A 21 4.14 11.26 4.70
C LEU A 21 5.33 11.53 5.62
N GLU A 22 5.08 11.80 6.91
CA GLU A 22 6.14 11.97 7.93
C GLU A 22 7.00 10.71 8.07
N LYS A 23 6.37 9.53 8.06
CA LYS A 23 7.09 8.25 8.11
C LYS A 23 7.89 8.02 6.82
N ALA A 24 7.34 8.37 5.66
CA ALA A 24 8.03 8.27 4.38
C ALA A 24 9.30 9.13 4.36
N GLU A 25 9.21 10.37 4.85
CA GLU A 25 10.36 11.25 4.99
C GLU A 25 11.40 10.69 5.97
N LYS A 26 10.95 10.29 7.18
CA LYS A 26 11.83 9.73 8.22
C LYS A 26 12.57 8.47 7.75
N LEU A 27 11.89 7.58 7.04
CA LEU A 27 12.45 6.34 6.50
C LEU A 27 13.19 6.54 5.18
N LYS A 28 13.23 7.77 4.65
CA LYS A 28 13.80 8.10 3.33
C LYS A 28 13.23 7.17 2.25
N ALA A 29 11.91 6.97 2.30
CA ALA A 29 11.21 6.15 1.33
C ALA A 29 11.35 6.78 -0.06
N SER A 30 11.47 5.93 -1.06
CA SER A 30 11.43 6.34 -2.47
C SER A 30 10.00 6.66 -2.90
N HIS A 31 9.04 5.85 -2.43
CA HIS A 31 7.64 5.91 -2.83
C HIS A 31 6.71 5.64 -1.64
N LEU A 32 5.52 6.23 -1.71
CA LEU A 32 4.35 5.87 -0.91
C LEU A 32 3.29 5.25 -1.82
N LEU A 33 2.96 3.99 -1.61
CA LEU A 33 1.90 3.28 -2.33
C LEU A 33 0.59 3.36 -1.56
N LEU A 34 -0.49 3.78 -2.23
CA LEU A 34 -1.84 3.82 -1.67
C LEU A 34 -2.74 2.82 -2.40
N GLY A 35 -3.14 1.77 -1.69
CA GLY A 35 -3.94 0.63 -2.13
C GLY A 35 -5.42 0.92 -2.36
N GLY A 36 -5.81 2.16 -2.62
CA GLY A 36 -7.20 2.55 -2.89
C GLY A 36 -8.03 2.83 -1.65
N ASP A 37 -9.31 3.12 -1.90
CA ASP A 37 -10.23 3.73 -0.96
C ASP A 37 -9.62 5.01 -0.34
N ILE A 38 -9.08 5.85 -1.22
CA ILE A 38 -8.51 7.15 -0.89
C ILE A 38 -9.61 8.08 -0.36
N CYS A 39 -10.79 8.05 -1.02
CA CYS A 39 -11.98 8.84 -0.71
C CYS A 39 -11.64 10.29 -0.34
N PRO A 40 -11.02 11.08 -1.25
CA PRO A 40 -10.54 12.40 -0.91
C PRO A 40 -11.71 13.27 -0.39
N PRO A 41 -11.55 13.92 0.78
CA PRO A 41 -12.60 14.74 1.34
C PRO A 41 -12.78 16.01 0.50
N ASP A 42 -13.93 16.64 0.65
CA ASP A 42 -14.24 17.94 0.04
C ASP A 42 -13.55 19.10 0.78
N ASN A 43 -12.22 19.05 0.85
CA ASN A 43 -11.40 20.14 1.38
C ASN A 43 -10.01 20.19 0.73
N ASN A 44 -9.41 21.38 0.76
CA ASN A 44 -8.11 21.61 0.12
C ASN A 44 -6.94 21.00 0.90
N LEU A 45 -7.06 20.75 2.21
CA LEU A 45 -5.93 20.31 3.03
C LEU A 45 -5.42 18.94 2.58
N PHE A 46 -6.32 18.01 2.25
CA PHE A 46 -5.96 16.70 1.74
C PHE A 46 -5.23 16.80 0.39
N LYS A 47 -5.75 17.60 -0.54
CA LYS A 47 -5.11 17.86 -1.83
C LYS A 47 -3.71 18.48 -1.65
N ILE A 48 -3.57 19.45 -0.74
CA ILE A 48 -2.29 20.12 -0.45
C ILE A 48 -1.29 19.12 0.13
N ALA A 49 -1.72 18.24 1.05
CA ALA A 49 -0.85 17.20 1.61
C ALA A 49 -0.36 16.23 0.53
N MET A 50 -1.24 15.78 -0.37
CA MET A 50 -0.86 14.94 -1.52
C MET A 50 0.12 15.65 -2.45
N ALA A 51 -0.13 16.93 -2.76
CA ALA A 51 0.69 17.71 -3.69
C ALA A 51 2.08 18.07 -3.11
N ASN A 52 2.18 18.25 -1.79
CA ASN A 52 3.42 18.55 -1.08
C ASN A 52 4.08 17.29 -0.50
N SER A 53 3.70 16.10 -0.98
CA SER A 53 4.31 14.85 -0.54
C SER A 53 5.83 14.91 -0.75
N PRO A 54 6.64 14.54 0.26
CA PRO A 54 8.11 14.52 0.13
C PRO A 54 8.60 13.36 -0.74
N VAL A 55 7.71 12.44 -1.10
CA VAL A 55 7.98 11.24 -1.90
C VAL A 55 6.95 11.08 -3.00
N GLU A 56 7.27 10.33 -4.05
CA GLU A 56 6.30 10.03 -5.10
C GLU A 56 5.17 9.14 -4.55
N ILE A 57 3.92 9.52 -4.84
CA ILE A 57 2.73 8.74 -4.46
C ILE A 57 2.22 7.95 -5.66
N LEU A 58 2.21 6.63 -5.52
CA LEU A 58 1.56 5.73 -6.47
C LEU A 58 0.27 5.22 -5.85
N GLN A 59 -0.84 5.36 -6.58
CA GLN A 59 -2.16 5.01 -6.05
C GLN A 59 -2.97 4.20 -7.04
N VAL A 60 -3.82 3.32 -6.50
CA VAL A 60 -4.84 2.59 -7.25
C VAL A 60 -6.22 2.95 -6.73
N ARG A 61 -7.23 2.67 -7.54
CA ARG A 61 -8.62 3.00 -7.24
C ARG A 61 -9.27 1.88 -6.44
N GLY A 62 -9.91 2.25 -5.34
CA GLY A 62 -10.76 1.34 -4.56
C GLY A 62 -12.22 1.32 -5.00
N ASN A 63 -13.05 0.54 -4.31
CA ASN A 63 -14.48 0.46 -4.61
C ASN A 63 -15.24 1.70 -4.14
N CYS A 64 -14.76 2.41 -3.13
CA CYS A 64 -15.37 3.66 -2.65
C CYS A 64 -14.93 4.88 -3.49
N ASP A 65 -13.83 4.76 -4.23
CA ASP A 65 -13.30 5.83 -5.08
C ASP A 65 -14.15 5.99 -6.36
N ASN A 66 -14.81 7.14 -6.50
CA ASN A 66 -15.61 7.48 -7.68
C ASN A 66 -15.13 8.76 -8.37
N ALA A 67 -15.43 8.89 -9.67
CA ALA A 67 -14.95 10.00 -10.48
C ALA A 67 -15.47 11.36 -10.02
N TYR A 68 -16.67 11.41 -9.42
CA TYR A 68 -17.28 12.65 -8.96
C TYR A 68 -16.52 13.24 -7.77
N ASP A 69 -16.23 12.43 -6.75
CA ASP A 69 -15.49 12.88 -5.56
C ASP A 69 -14.07 13.32 -5.90
N PHE A 70 -13.39 12.57 -6.78
CA PHE A 70 -12.05 12.95 -7.26
C PHE A 70 -12.06 14.25 -8.08
N ALA A 71 -13.04 14.43 -8.97
CA ALA A 71 -13.19 15.67 -9.72
C ALA A 71 -13.47 16.86 -8.80
N LYS A 72 -14.32 16.67 -7.77
CA LYS A 72 -14.62 17.69 -6.75
C LYS A 72 -13.37 18.07 -5.96
N ALA A 73 -12.59 17.08 -5.54
CA ALA A 73 -11.30 17.26 -4.87
C ALA A 73 -10.19 17.76 -5.81
N GLN A 74 -10.46 17.90 -7.12
CA GLN A 74 -9.49 18.26 -8.16
C GLN A 74 -8.25 17.38 -8.15
N LEU A 75 -8.47 16.08 -7.95
CA LEU A 75 -7.45 15.03 -8.00
C LEU A 75 -7.73 14.09 -9.18
N PRO A 76 -6.70 13.58 -9.85
CA PRO A 76 -6.89 12.59 -10.91
C PRO A 76 -7.43 11.29 -10.31
N LEU A 77 -8.42 10.69 -10.97
CA LEU A 77 -8.92 9.38 -10.60
C LEU A 77 -7.81 8.33 -10.80
N PRO A 78 -7.46 7.52 -9.79
CA PRO A 78 -6.40 6.53 -9.91
C PRO A 78 -6.73 5.41 -10.91
N PRO A 79 -5.72 4.73 -11.48
CA PRO A 79 -5.94 3.52 -12.26
C PRO A 79 -6.41 2.35 -11.38
N LEU A 80 -6.95 1.30 -11.99
CA LEU A 80 -7.39 0.09 -11.26
C LEU A 80 -6.22 -0.76 -10.73
N MET A 81 -5.06 -0.68 -11.36
CA MET A 81 -3.85 -1.41 -10.99
C MET A 81 -2.62 -0.60 -11.35
N GLN A 82 -1.53 -0.84 -10.62
CA GLN A 82 -0.20 -0.35 -10.97
C GLN A 82 0.82 -1.46 -10.85
N LYS A 83 1.78 -1.49 -11.78
CA LYS A 83 2.84 -2.50 -11.83
C LYS A 83 4.17 -1.81 -12.01
N PHE A 84 5.13 -2.12 -11.15
CA PHE A 84 6.48 -1.55 -11.22
C PHE A 84 7.52 -2.58 -10.76
N LEU A 85 8.79 -2.25 -10.96
CA LEU A 85 9.91 -3.11 -10.65
C LEU A 85 10.63 -2.58 -9.39
N LEU A 86 10.78 -3.45 -8.38
CA LEU A 86 11.58 -3.21 -7.18
C LEU A 86 12.75 -4.21 -7.16
N ALA A 87 13.95 -3.74 -7.48
CA ALA A 87 15.10 -4.61 -7.77
C ALA A 87 14.76 -5.66 -8.84
N GLU A 88 14.87 -6.97 -8.57
CA GLU A 88 14.43 -8.02 -9.50
C GLU A 88 12.95 -8.42 -9.36
N ARG A 89 12.22 -7.87 -8.38
CA ARG A 89 10.84 -8.26 -8.05
C ARG A 89 9.86 -7.32 -8.71
N THR A 90 8.87 -7.87 -9.40
CA THR A 90 7.72 -7.11 -9.85
C THR A 90 6.79 -6.90 -8.66
N VAL A 91 6.39 -5.66 -8.44
CA VAL A 91 5.33 -5.30 -7.49
C VAL A 91 4.08 -4.98 -8.29
N LEU A 92 2.98 -5.64 -7.95
CA LEU A 92 1.66 -5.35 -8.49
C LEU A 92 0.76 -4.85 -7.37
N LEU A 93 0.30 -3.62 -7.50
CA LEU A 93 -0.62 -2.96 -6.60
C LEU A 93 -2.03 -3.00 -7.20
N THR A 94 -3.00 -3.44 -6.39
CA THR A 94 -4.43 -3.37 -6.67
C THR A 94 -5.16 -3.01 -5.38
N HIS A 95 -6.44 -2.62 -5.46
CA HIS A 95 -7.22 -2.47 -4.23
C HIS A 95 -7.71 -3.82 -3.67
N GLY A 96 -7.98 -4.81 -4.52
CA GLY A 96 -8.42 -6.14 -4.09
C GLY A 96 -9.93 -6.39 -4.24
N ASP A 97 -10.75 -5.37 -4.52
CA ASP A 97 -12.18 -5.51 -4.80
C ASP A 97 -12.44 -6.18 -6.16
N ARG A 98 -11.71 -5.74 -7.21
CA ARG A 98 -11.83 -6.24 -8.59
C ARG A 98 -10.83 -7.33 -8.91
N TYR A 99 -9.64 -7.24 -8.30
CA TYR A 99 -8.54 -8.17 -8.48
C TYR A 99 -8.12 -8.70 -7.11
N PRO A 100 -8.87 -9.63 -6.51
CA PRO A 100 -8.64 -10.09 -5.14
C PRO A 100 -7.44 -11.03 -4.98
N SER A 101 -6.83 -11.48 -6.10
CA SER A 101 -5.75 -12.46 -6.08
C SER A 101 -4.73 -12.18 -7.19
N PRO A 102 -3.48 -12.64 -7.04
CA PRO A 102 -2.46 -12.50 -8.07
C PRO A 102 -2.69 -13.39 -9.30
N TYR A 103 -3.64 -14.32 -9.25
CA TYR A 103 -3.87 -15.32 -10.29
C TYR A 103 -4.25 -14.67 -11.62
N GLY A 104 -3.54 -15.05 -12.69
CA GLY A 104 -3.77 -14.52 -14.04
C GLY A 104 -3.21 -13.11 -14.28
N LEU A 105 -2.53 -12.48 -13.31
CA LEU A 105 -2.00 -11.11 -13.44
C LEU A 105 -0.52 -11.06 -13.87
N GLY A 106 0.01 -12.20 -14.33
CA GLY A 106 1.37 -12.30 -14.88
C GLY A 106 2.46 -12.02 -13.83
N LEU A 107 2.21 -12.41 -12.58
CA LEU A 107 3.22 -12.48 -11.52
C LEU A 107 3.88 -13.85 -11.51
N ARG A 108 5.14 -13.87 -11.08
CA ARG A 108 5.99 -15.05 -10.98
C ARG A 108 6.43 -15.25 -9.53
N LYS A 109 7.02 -16.40 -9.24
CA LYS A 109 7.65 -16.67 -7.95
C LYS A 109 8.58 -15.52 -7.53
N GLY A 110 8.45 -15.10 -6.29
CA GLY A 110 9.18 -13.98 -5.70
C GLY A 110 8.63 -12.59 -6.04
N ASP A 111 7.63 -12.47 -6.91
CA ASP A 111 6.93 -11.20 -7.10
C ASP A 111 6.05 -10.87 -5.89
N ILE A 112 5.70 -9.59 -5.79
CA ILE A 112 4.95 -9.04 -4.66
C ILE A 112 3.59 -8.58 -5.17
N PHE A 113 2.53 -9.08 -4.54
CA PHE A 113 1.16 -8.67 -4.77
C PHE A 113 0.65 -7.90 -3.56
N ILE A 114 0.31 -6.63 -3.77
CA ILE A 114 -0.21 -5.73 -2.73
C ILE A 114 -1.70 -5.49 -3.00
N SER A 115 -2.54 -5.76 -1.99
CA SER A 115 -3.99 -5.55 -2.03
C SER A 115 -4.53 -5.00 -0.71
N GLY A 116 -5.59 -4.20 -0.74
CA GLY A 116 -6.31 -3.67 0.42
C GLY A 116 -7.69 -4.29 0.60
N HIS A 117 -8.74 -3.46 0.72
CA HIS A 117 -10.17 -3.81 0.68
C HIS A 117 -10.73 -4.59 1.89
N THR A 118 -10.01 -5.58 2.39
CA THR A 118 -10.48 -6.41 3.51
C THR A 118 -10.32 -5.71 4.87
N HIS A 119 -9.46 -4.70 4.94
CA HIS A 119 -9.04 -3.97 6.15
C HIS A 119 -8.33 -4.86 7.20
N THR A 120 -7.90 -6.06 6.80
CA THR A 120 -7.24 -7.03 7.69
C THR A 120 -5.79 -7.22 7.23
N PRO A 121 -4.80 -6.93 8.08
CA PRO A 121 -3.39 -7.10 7.73
C PRO A 121 -3.08 -8.57 7.49
N GLN A 122 -2.41 -8.86 6.36
CA GLN A 122 -2.00 -10.21 5.97
C GLN A 122 -0.66 -10.15 5.27
N LEU A 123 0.22 -11.09 5.57
CA LEU A 123 1.49 -11.25 4.89
C LEU A 123 1.80 -12.75 4.81
N HIS A 124 1.84 -13.29 3.60
CA HIS A 124 2.15 -14.70 3.37
C HIS A 124 2.73 -14.92 1.97
N THR A 125 3.33 -16.08 1.76
CA THR A 125 3.70 -16.56 0.44
C THR A 125 2.66 -17.61 0.00
N ASP A 126 2.11 -17.46 -1.21
CA ASP A 126 1.15 -18.42 -1.75
C ASP A 126 1.81 -19.69 -2.30
N ALA A 127 1.00 -20.64 -2.78
CA ALA A 127 1.49 -21.90 -3.34
C ALA A 127 2.33 -21.74 -4.63
N MET A 128 2.22 -20.60 -5.32
CA MET A 128 3.02 -20.27 -6.51
C MET A 128 4.32 -19.54 -6.15
N GLY A 129 4.55 -19.26 -4.86
CA GLY A 129 5.71 -18.52 -4.37
C GLY A 129 5.58 -17.01 -4.57
N ILE A 130 4.37 -16.49 -4.75
CA ILE A 130 4.10 -15.04 -4.82
C ILE A 130 3.93 -14.52 -3.40
N ILE A 131 4.54 -13.39 -3.08
CA ILE A 131 4.42 -12.75 -1.78
C ILE A 131 3.16 -11.89 -1.79
N CYS A 132 2.14 -12.31 -1.07
CA CYS A 132 0.86 -11.62 -0.96
C CYS A 132 0.84 -10.79 0.33
N VAL A 133 0.60 -9.49 0.19
CA VAL A 133 0.55 -8.57 1.33
C VAL A 133 -0.66 -7.65 1.29
N ASN A 134 -1.31 -7.52 2.43
CA ASN A 134 -2.34 -6.55 2.71
C ASN A 134 -1.91 -5.73 3.92
N PRO A 135 -1.71 -4.40 3.78
CA PRO A 135 -1.27 -3.57 4.89
C PRO A 135 -2.35 -3.39 5.97
N GLY A 136 -3.56 -3.92 5.78
CA GLY A 136 -4.74 -3.56 6.57
C GLY A 136 -5.24 -2.16 6.20
N SER A 137 -5.97 -1.55 7.12
CA SER A 137 -6.53 -0.20 6.94
C SER A 137 -5.86 0.79 7.88
N THR A 138 -5.56 1.99 7.36
CA THR A 138 -5.07 3.11 8.16
C THR A 138 -6.16 3.84 8.95
N THR A 139 -7.43 3.52 8.72
CA THR A 139 -8.55 4.33 9.23
C THR A 139 -9.68 3.48 9.81
N PHE A 140 -10.06 2.38 9.17
CA PHE A 140 -11.12 1.48 9.62
C PHE A 140 -10.61 0.04 9.78
N PRO A 141 -9.63 -0.22 10.66
CA PRO A 141 -9.02 -1.54 10.82
C PRO A 141 -10.05 -2.60 11.24
N ARG A 142 -10.01 -3.77 10.59
CA ARG A 142 -10.77 -4.97 10.98
C ARG A 142 -9.85 -5.98 11.64
N ASN A 143 -9.14 -5.51 12.66
CA ASN A 143 -8.20 -6.29 13.46
C ASN A 143 -8.06 -5.63 14.85
N ILE A 144 -7.55 -6.38 15.83
CA ILE A 144 -7.40 -5.91 17.21
C ILE A 144 -6.20 -4.97 17.43
N LEU A 145 -5.31 -4.87 16.45
CA LEU A 145 -4.04 -4.15 16.52
C LEU A 145 -4.19 -2.68 16.09
N GLY A 146 -5.36 -2.31 15.58
CA GLY A 146 -5.68 -0.94 15.18
C GLY A 146 -5.17 -0.61 13.77
N PRO A 147 -5.00 0.69 13.46
CA PRO A 147 -4.54 1.13 12.15
C PRO A 147 -3.13 0.65 11.82
N THR A 148 -2.94 0.17 10.59
CA THR A 148 -1.68 -0.44 10.16
C THR A 148 -1.22 0.10 8.81
N TYR A 149 0.07 -0.05 8.55
CA TYR A 149 0.70 0.26 7.28
C TYR A 149 1.85 -0.71 7.03
N GLY A 150 2.39 -0.71 5.82
CA GLY A 150 3.46 -1.61 5.42
C GLY A 150 4.74 -0.90 5.00
N VAL A 151 5.86 -1.58 5.18
CA VAL A 151 7.19 -1.15 4.72
C VAL A 151 7.86 -2.29 3.96
N ILE A 152 8.44 -1.99 2.81
CA ILE A 152 9.33 -2.88 2.05
C ILE A 152 10.70 -2.22 2.04
N ASP A 153 11.72 -2.95 2.46
CA ASP A 153 13.12 -2.52 2.37
C ASP A 153 14.02 -3.67 1.91
N SER A 154 15.34 -3.49 1.98
CA SER A 154 16.29 -4.51 1.54
C SER A 154 16.28 -5.79 2.35
N ASN A 155 15.70 -5.77 3.54
CA ASN A 155 15.83 -6.84 4.51
C ASN A 155 14.50 -7.54 4.75
N SER A 156 13.37 -6.87 4.47
CA SER A 156 12.07 -7.33 4.94
C SER A 156 10.89 -6.72 4.20
N ILE A 157 9.76 -7.42 4.27
CA ILE A 157 8.42 -6.84 4.11
C ILE A 157 7.78 -6.89 5.50
N ARG A 158 7.32 -5.75 6.00
CA ARG A 158 6.75 -5.61 7.35
C ARG A 158 5.39 -4.95 7.30
N ILE A 159 4.52 -5.36 8.21
CA ILE A 159 3.31 -4.62 8.57
C ILE A 159 3.51 -4.08 9.98
N LEU A 160 3.28 -2.79 10.14
CA LEU A 160 3.56 -2.02 11.35
C LEU A 160 2.26 -1.31 11.82
N SER A 161 2.15 -1.11 13.12
CA SER A 161 1.16 -0.20 13.70
C SER A 161 1.42 1.23 13.23
N LEU A 162 0.39 1.92 12.73
CA LEU A 162 0.52 3.31 12.28
C LEU A 162 0.84 4.25 13.45
N LYS A 163 0.39 3.91 14.66
CA LYS A 163 0.50 4.75 15.86
C LYS A 163 1.95 4.85 16.37
N ASP A 164 2.64 3.73 16.45
CA ASP A 164 3.88 3.59 17.22
C ASP A 164 4.95 2.72 16.54
N ASP A 165 4.77 2.36 15.27
CA ASP A 165 5.73 1.58 14.46
C ASP A 165 6.02 0.17 15.01
N VAL A 166 5.17 -0.35 15.90
CA VAL A 166 5.28 -1.72 16.41
C VAL A 166 5.06 -2.71 15.27
N CYS A 167 6.01 -3.63 15.09
CA CYS A 167 5.92 -4.67 14.07
C CYS A 167 4.87 -5.72 14.44
N ILE A 168 3.92 -5.93 13.52
CA ILE A 168 2.82 -6.88 13.66
C ILE A 168 3.18 -8.20 13.00
N THR A 169 3.74 -8.13 11.79
CA THR A 169 4.21 -9.29 11.05
C THR A 169 5.32 -8.86 10.11
N GLU A 170 6.23 -9.79 9.84
CA GLU A 170 7.41 -9.60 9.02
C GLU A 170 7.66 -10.85 8.19
N LEU A 171 8.09 -10.63 6.95
CA LEU A 171 8.72 -11.63 6.10
C LEU A 171 10.16 -11.17 5.84
N SER A 172 11.12 -11.87 6.42
CA SER A 172 12.54 -11.58 6.22
C SER A 172 12.96 -11.95 4.80
N ILE A 173 13.95 -11.26 4.24
CA ILE A 173 14.54 -11.56 2.94
C ILE A 173 15.05 -13.00 2.83
N TYR A 174 15.46 -13.62 3.94
CA TYR A 174 15.90 -15.02 3.98
C TYR A 174 14.75 -16.01 3.75
N ASP A 175 13.53 -15.62 4.12
CA ASP A 175 12.31 -16.41 3.95
C ASP A 175 11.57 -16.07 2.66
N MET A 176 11.95 -14.98 1.98
CA MET A 176 11.35 -14.61 0.71
C MET A 176 11.72 -15.62 -0.39
N PRO A 177 10.75 -16.05 -1.21
CA PRO A 177 11.03 -16.85 -2.38
C PRO A 177 12.06 -16.14 -3.27
N ARG A 178 13.14 -16.83 -3.60
CA ARG A 178 14.10 -16.33 -4.58
C ARG A 178 13.43 -16.37 -5.95
N LYS A 179 13.49 -15.25 -6.68
CA LYS A 179 13.40 -15.28 -8.14
C LYS A 179 14.52 -16.19 -8.59
N ASP A 180 14.17 -17.28 -9.26
CA ASP A 180 15.06 -18.42 -9.46
C ASP A 180 16.48 -18.03 -9.95
N GLN A 181 17.48 -18.80 -9.52
CA GLN A 181 18.75 -18.93 -10.26
C GLN A 181 18.47 -19.57 -11.63
#